data_AF-A0A7W0VBY3-F1
#
_entry.id   AF-A0A7W0VBY3-F1
#
_cell.length_a   1.000
_cell.length_b   1.000
_cell.length_c   1.000
_cell.angle_alpha   90.00
_cell.angle_beta   90.00
_cell.angle_gamma   90.00
#
_symmetry.space_group_name_H-M   'P 1'
#
loop_
_entity.id
_entity.type
_entity.pdbx_description
1 polymer ?
#
loop_
_entity_poly.entity_id
_entity_poly.type
_entity_poly.pdbx_seq_one_letter_code
_entity_poly.pdbx_strand_id
1 'polypeptide(L)'
;MVRSLSLCAALCLAACGGTQAPPPPVHNEAPPAPVVVVVEPPPPKSEMEVAFAKMEQFANEMCRCTDRTCADRVQASLTQWAQEMAKQDSEPTKPTEADMKRMTEVGQQYAECMTKAMTAPP
;
A
#
# COMPACT_ATOMS: atom_id res chain seq x y z
N MET A 1 28.91 -10.91 57.75
CA MET A 1 29.49 -11.27 56.44
C MET A 1 28.34 -11.82 55.60
N VAL A 2 27.50 -11.06 54.90
CA VAL A 2 27.70 -10.10 53.78
C VAL A 2 28.55 -10.70 52.66
N ARG A 3 27.88 -11.29 51.65
CA ARG A 3 28.22 -11.40 50.21
C ARG A 3 27.77 -12.74 49.61
N SER A 4 26.50 -12.82 49.23
CA SER A 4 26.02 -13.59 48.06
C SER A 4 24.55 -13.27 47.73
N LEU A 5 24.14 -12.02 48.00
CA LEU A 5 23.02 -11.41 47.29
C LEU A 5 23.52 -11.02 45.90
N SER A 6 22.68 -11.23 44.88
CA SER A 6 22.67 -10.45 43.62
C SER A 6 23.06 -11.15 42.31
N LEU A 7 22.68 -12.41 42.04
CA LEU A 7 22.72 -12.88 40.62
C LEU A 7 21.62 -13.85 40.11
N CYS A 8 20.71 -14.38 40.93
CA CYS A 8 19.70 -15.34 40.43
C CYS A 8 18.23 -14.84 40.42
N ALA A 9 17.95 -13.57 40.72
CA ALA A 9 16.58 -13.06 40.86
C ALA A 9 16.19 -12.04 39.77
N ALA A 10 16.53 -12.28 38.50
CA ALA A 10 16.27 -11.33 37.42
C ALA A 10 15.72 -11.93 36.11
N LEU A 11 15.22 -13.17 36.08
CA LEU A 11 14.81 -13.77 34.78
C LEU A 11 13.45 -14.46 34.70
N CYS A 12 12.57 -14.32 35.69
CA CYS A 12 11.19 -14.77 35.56
C CYS A 12 10.23 -13.74 36.18
N LEU A 13 9.25 -13.27 35.39
CA LEU A 13 8.05 -12.47 35.74
C LEU A 13 8.05 -11.01 35.22
N ALA A 14 7.84 -10.86 33.91
CA ALA A 14 7.07 -9.74 33.38
C ALA A 14 6.27 -10.18 32.14
N ALA A 15 4.99 -10.48 32.39
CA ALA A 15 3.83 -10.34 31.51
C ALA A 15 4.04 -10.33 29.98
N CYS A 16 3.54 -11.37 29.30
CA CYS A 16 3.00 -11.24 27.95
C CYS A 16 1.75 -10.36 27.98
N GLY A 17 1.95 -9.03 28.03
CA GLY A 17 0.94 -8.00 27.88
C GLY A 17 1.22 -7.20 26.61
N GLY A 18 1.32 -7.88 25.48
CA GLY A 18 1.47 -7.26 24.17
C GLY A 18 0.12 -6.84 23.63
N THR A 19 -0.40 -5.69 24.07
CA THR A 19 -1.35 -4.91 23.28
C THR A 19 -0.67 -4.63 21.94
N GLN A 20 -1.04 -5.36 20.88
CA GLN A 20 -0.67 -4.99 19.54
C GLN A 20 -1.40 -3.68 19.25
N ALA A 21 -0.67 -2.57 19.37
CA ALA A 21 -1.14 -1.27 18.93
C ALA A 21 -1.61 -1.40 17.47
N PRO A 22 -2.68 -0.68 17.07
CA PRO A 22 -3.03 -0.60 15.65
C PRO A 22 -1.79 -0.18 14.85
N PRO A 23 -1.60 -0.68 13.62
CA PRO A 23 -0.54 -0.18 12.75
C PRO A 23 -0.64 1.35 12.70
N PRO A 24 0.48 2.09 12.73
CA PRO A 24 0.45 3.54 12.72
C PRO A 24 -0.35 4.02 11.51
N PRO A 25 -1.14 5.11 11.64
CA PRO A 25 -1.70 5.76 10.47
C PRO A 25 -0.54 6.12 9.55
N VAL A 26 -0.60 5.67 8.29
CA VAL A 26 0.39 6.01 7.26
C VAL A 26 0.21 7.48 6.90
N HIS A 27 0.63 8.37 7.79
CA HIS A 27 0.89 9.76 7.48
C HIS A 27 2.29 9.83 6.90
N ASN A 28 2.43 9.52 5.61
CA ASN A 28 3.57 9.97 4.84
C ASN A 28 3.35 11.42 4.44
N GLU A 29 3.51 12.33 5.40
CA GLU A 29 3.70 13.75 5.11
C GLU A 29 5.21 13.99 5.07
N ALA A 30 5.79 13.84 3.88
CA ALA A 30 7.10 14.40 3.57
C ALA A 30 6.88 15.74 2.85
N PRO A 31 7.55 16.84 3.25
CA PRO A 31 7.45 18.11 2.55
C PRO A 31 7.95 17.99 1.10
N PRO A 32 7.37 18.75 0.15
CA PRO A 32 7.76 18.67 -1.25
C PRO A 32 9.19 19.20 -1.44
N ALA A 33 10.08 18.36 -1.96
CA ALA A 33 11.32 18.82 -2.54
C ALA A 33 11.01 19.76 -3.73
N PRO A 34 11.84 20.79 -3.98
CA PRO A 34 11.54 21.80 -5.00
C PRO A 34 11.44 21.15 -6.38
N VAL A 35 10.24 21.24 -6.95
CA VAL A 35 9.89 20.83 -8.30
C VAL A 35 10.71 21.66 -9.29
N VAL A 36 11.75 21.05 -9.85
CA VAL A 36 12.43 21.60 -11.03
C VAL A 36 11.48 21.37 -12.21
N VAL A 37 10.92 22.46 -12.71
CA VAL A 37 10.03 22.49 -13.87
C VAL A 37 10.91 22.37 -15.11
N VAL A 38 11.11 21.16 -15.61
CA VAL A 38 11.65 20.93 -16.95
C VAL A 38 10.47 20.57 -17.84
N VAL A 39 10.20 21.45 -18.80
CA VAL A 39 9.19 21.28 -19.84
C VAL A 39 9.82 20.38 -20.90
N GLU A 40 9.59 19.07 -20.84
CA GLU A 40 9.88 18.11 -21.90
C GLU A 40 8.59 17.45 -22.43
N PRO A 41 8.57 17.02 -23.71
CA PRO A 41 7.36 16.61 -24.40
C PRO A 41 6.86 15.24 -23.90
N PRO A 42 5.53 14.99 -23.98
CA PRO A 42 4.91 13.86 -23.31
C PRO A 42 5.31 12.50 -23.92
N PRO A 43 5.55 11.47 -23.10
CA PRO A 43 5.65 10.09 -23.57
C PRO A 43 4.30 9.61 -24.12
N PRO A 44 4.29 8.55 -24.95
CA PRO A 44 3.08 8.07 -25.59
C PRO A 44 2.08 7.61 -24.53
N LYS A 45 0.89 8.22 -24.55
CA LYS A 45 -0.24 8.01 -23.63
C LYS A 45 -0.61 6.54 -23.38
N SER A 46 -0.16 5.61 -24.23
CA SER A 46 -0.50 4.20 -24.17
C SER A 46 -0.01 3.44 -22.93
N GLU A 47 1.18 3.71 -22.40
CA GLU A 47 1.71 2.90 -21.27
C GLU A 47 1.05 3.28 -19.95
N MET A 48 0.90 4.58 -19.70
CA MET A 48 0.17 5.11 -18.55
C MET A 48 -1.32 4.69 -18.60
N GLU A 49 -1.94 4.72 -19.78
CA GLU A 49 -3.31 4.24 -19.99
C GLU A 49 -3.47 2.74 -19.69
N VAL A 50 -2.50 1.92 -20.09
CA VAL A 50 -2.48 0.48 -19.77
C VAL A 50 -2.36 0.26 -18.26
N ALA A 51 -1.50 1.04 -17.58
CA ALA A 51 -1.36 0.97 -16.13
C ALA A 51 -2.67 1.38 -15.42
N PHE A 52 -3.33 2.45 -15.86
CA PHE A 52 -4.63 2.86 -15.32
C PHE A 52 -5.72 1.83 -15.56
N ALA A 53 -5.83 1.28 -16.76
CA ALA A 53 -6.79 0.23 -17.06
C ALA A 53 -6.57 -1.01 -16.17
N LYS A 54 -5.30 -1.32 -15.86
CA LYS A 54 -4.98 -2.43 -14.96
C LYS A 54 -5.35 -2.16 -13.51
N MET A 55 -5.11 -0.94 -13.03
CA MET A 55 -5.55 -0.51 -11.69
C MET A 55 -7.08 -0.52 -11.56
N GLU A 56 -7.80 -0.06 -12.58
CA GLU A 56 -9.28 -0.13 -12.65
C GLU A 56 -9.78 -1.57 -12.62
N GLN A 57 -9.10 -2.49 -13.32
CA GLN A 57 -9.41 -3.91 -13.27
C GLN A 57 -9.30 -4.45 -11.84
N PHE A 58 -8.20 -4.16 -11.13
CA PHE A 58 -8.03 -4.61 -9.74
C PHE A 58 -9.05 -3.99 -8.79
N ALA A 59 -9.40 -2.71 -8.95
CA ALA A 59 -10.49 -2.09 -8.21
C ALA A 59 -11.81 -2.82 -8.42
N ASN A 60 -12.17 -3.09 -9.68
CA ASN A 60 -13.39 -3.82 -10.00
C ASN A 60 -13.38 -5.27 -9.45
N GLU A 61 -12.26 -5.98 -9.54
CA GLU A 61 -12.13 -7.33 -8.97
C GLU A 61 -12.26 -7.31 -7.45
N MET A 62 -11.63 -6.35 -6.77
CA MET A 62 -11.76 -6.15 -5.32
C MET A 62 -13.21 -5.84 -4.93
N CYS A 63 -13.91 -4.99 -5.68
CA CYS A 63 -15.31 -4.65 -5.44
C CYS A 63 -16.27 -5.83 -5.60
N ARG A 64 -15.90 -6.82 -6.42
CA ARG A 64 -16.69 -8.04 -6.65
C ARG A 64 -16.47 -9.10 -5.57
N CYS A 65 -15.47 -8.92 -4.71
CA CYS A 65 -15.20 -9.86 -3.63
C CYS A 65 -16.29 -9.84 -2.56
N THR A 66 -16.74 -11.03 -2.19
CA THR A 66 -17.76 -11.28 -1.15
C THR A 66 -17.17 -11.79 0.15
N ASP A 67 -15.89 -12.14 0.14
CA ASP A 67 -15.16 -12.74 1.23
C ASP A 67 -13.69 -12.29 1.22
N ARG A 68 -13.02 -12.53 2.34
CA ARG A 68 -11.63 -12.15 2.53
C ARG A 68 -10.67 -12.92 1.62
N THR A 69 -10.95 -14.18 1.32
CA THR A 69 -10.11 -15.02 0.45
C THR A 69 -10.05 -14.48 -0.98
N CYS A 70 -11.15 -13.93 -1.48
CA CYS A 70 -11.20 -13.21 -2.75
C CYS A 70 -10.33 -11.95 -2.70
N ALA A 71 -10.49 -11.12 -1.67
CA ALA A 71 -9.72 -9.89 -1.52
C ALA A 71 -8.21 -10.15 -1.45
N ASP A 72 -7.80 -11.17 -0.69
CA ASP A 72 -6.40 -11.57 -0.54
C ASP A 72 -5.79 -12.00 -1.89
N ARG A 73 -6.57 -12.69 -2.75
CA ARG A 73 -6.12 -13.05 -4.11
C ARG A 73 -5.93 -11.84 -5.01
N VAL A 74 -6.88 -10.91 -5.00
CA VAL A 74 -6.77 -9.67 -5.79
C VAL A 74 -5.57 -8.84 -5.31
N GLN A 75 -5.37 -8.73 -4.00
CA GLN A 75 -4.22 -8.04 -3.39
C GLN A 75 -2.89 -8.68 -3.80
N ALA A 76 -2.82 -10.02 -3.83
CA ALA A 76 -1.63 -10.74 -4.29
C ALA A 76 -1.36 -10.47 -5.78
N SER A 77 -2.39 -10.49 -6.64
CA SER A 77 -2.25 -10.17 -8.06
C SER A 77 -1.81 -8.72 -8.30
N LEU A 78 -2.35 -7.77 -7.53
CA LEU A 78 -1.94 -6.37 -7.59
C LEU A 78 -0.47 -6.21 -7.17
N THR A 79 -0.04 -6.90 -6.13
CA THR A 79 1.35 -6.87 -5.65
C THR A 79 2.31 -7.47 -6.69
N GLN A 80 1.94 -8.61 -7.29
CA GLN A 80 2.74 -9.23 -8.35
C GLN A 80 2.86 -8.29 -9.55
N TRP A 81 1.74 -7.72 -10.01
CA TRP A 81 1.75 -6.78 -11.12
C TRP A 81 2.59 -5.54 -10.81
N ALA A 82 2.50 -4.97 -9.60
CA ALA A 82 3.33 -3.84 -9.20
C ALA A 82 4.84 -4.17 -9.23
N GLN A 83 5.22 -5.40 -8.85
CA GLN A 83 6.60 -5.87 -8.98
C GLN A 83 7.02 -6.06 -10.43
N GLU A 84 6.13 -6.50 -11.32
CA GLU A 84 6.38 -6.60 -12.76
C GLU A 84 6.57 -5.21 -13.37
N MET A 85 5.74 -4.22 -13.00
CA MET A 85 5.89 -2.83 -13.41
C MET A 85 7.19 -2.21 -12.91
N ALA A 86 7.59 -2.49 -11.67
CA ALA A 86 8.85 -1.99 -11.11
C ALA A 86 10.11 -2.56 -11.80
N LYS A 87 9.99 -3.70 -12.50
CA LYS A 87 11.06 -4.28 -13.32
C LYS A 87 11.11 -3.70 -14.73
N GLN A 88 10.05 -3.03 -15.16
CA GLN A 88 10.07 -2.31 -16.43
C GLN A 88 10.79 -0.98 -16.17
N ASP A 89 11.87 -0.72 -16.90
CA ASP A 89 12.52 0.59 -16.95
C ASP A 89 11.57 1.58 -17.63
N SER A 90 10.58 2.03 -16.89
CA SER A 90 9.69 3.11 -17.28
C SER A 90 10.32 4.40 -16.76
N GLU A 91 10.66 5.31 -17.66
CA GLU A 91 11.14 6.62 -17.22
C GLU A 91 10.07 7.29 -16.34
N PRO A 92 10.46 7.86 -15.18
CA PRO A 92 9.53 8.50 -14.27
C PRO A 92 8.86 9.70 -14.96
N THR A 93 7.71 9.43 -15.54
CA THR A 93 6.88 10.41 -16.23
C THR A 93 6.08 11.18 -15.20
N LYS A 94 6.10 12.51 -15.29
CA LYS A 94 5.30 13.36 -14.42
C LYS A 94 3.81 13.19 -14.78
N PRO A 95 2.94 12.77 -13.84
CA PRO A 95 1.51 12.63 -14.12
C PRO A 95 0.89 13.98 -14.49
N THR A 96 -0.02 13.99 -15.47
CA THR A 96 -0.86 15.17 -15.72
C THR A 96 -1.92 15.34 -14.63
N GLU A 97 -2.60 16.49 -14.56
CA GLU A 97 -3.73 16.68 -13.65
C GLU A 97 -4.86 15.66 -13.88
N ALA A 98 -5.11 15.30 -15.15
CA ALA A 98 -6.07 14.27 -15.50
C ALA A 98 -5.64 12.88 -14.99
N ASP A 99 -4.35 12.56 -15.09
CA ASP A 99 -3.79 11.30 -14.57
C ASP A 99 -3.88 11.24 -13.04
N MET A 100 -3.56 12.35 -12.35
CA MET A 100 -3.67 12.43 -10.89
C MET A 100 -5.12 12.28 -10.42
N LYS A 101 -6.07 12.92 -11.12
CA LYS A 101 -7.50 12.78 -10.83
C LYS A 101 -7.95 11.33 -11.01
N ARG A 102 -7.59 10.70 -12.13
CA ARG A 102 -7.92 9.29 -12.39
C ARG A 102 -7.30 8.35 -11.38
N MET A 103 -6.03 8.54 -11.03
CA MET A 103 -5.34 7.77 -9.99
C MET A 103 -6.05 7.89 -8.64
N THR A 104 -6.49 9.09 -8.29
CA THR A 104 -7.23 9.35 -7.05
C THR A 104 -8.58 8.66 -7.04
N GLU A 105 -9.36 8.76 -8.13
CA GLU A 105 -10.68 8.12 -8.25
C GLU A 105 -10.58 6.59 -8.16
N VAL A 106 -9.65 6.00 -8.92
CA VAL A 106 -9.42 4.55 -8.89
C VAL A 106 -8.89 4.11 -7.52
N GLY A 107 -8.01 4.90 -6.90
CA GLY A 107 -7.47 4.63 -5.57
C GLY A 107 -8.55 4.66 -4.47
N GLN A 108 -9.47 5.64 -4.53
CA GLN A 108 -10.61 5.72 -3.62
C GLN A 108 -11.55 4.54 -3.80
N GLN A 109 -11.92 4.23 -5.05
CA GLN A 109 -12.77 3.07 -5.35
C GLN A 109 -12.16 1.77 -4.84
N TYR A 110 -10.86 1.56 -5.07
CA TYR A 110 -10.13 0.40 -4.56
C TYR A 110 -10.16 0.33 -3.02
N ALA A 111 -9.89 1.45 -2.34
CA ALA A 111 -9.85 1.51 -0.88
C ALA A 111 -11.23 1.25 -0.22
N GLU A 112 -12.29 1.81 -0.78
CA GLU A 112 -13.67 1.57 -0.34
C GLU A 112 -14.03 0.08 -0.48
N CYS A 113 -13.74 -0.49 -1.64
CA CYS A 113 -14.02 -1.90 -1.92
C CYS A 113 -13.18 -2.85 -1.07
N MET A 114 -11.90 -2.54 -0.86
CA MET A 114 -11.05 -3.28 0.06
C MET A 114 -11.61 -3.24 1.48
N THR A 115 -12.02 -2.07 1.97
CA THR A 115 -12.59 -1.94 3.32
C THR A 115 -13.85 -2.80 3.47
N LYS A 116 -14.71 -2.81 2.44
CA LYS A 116 -15.89 -3.68 2.40
C LYS A 116 -15.52 -5.17 2.37
N ALA A 117 -14.53 -5.57 1.58
CA ALA A 117 -14.12 -6.97 1.47
C ALA A 117 -13.37 -7.47 2.73
N MET A 118 -12.63 -6.59 3.42
CA MET A 118 -11.92 -6.89 4.66
C MET A 118 -12.86 -7.01 5.88
N THR A 119 -14.04 -6.41 5.80
CA THR A 119 -15.11 -6.54 6.81
C THR A 119 -16.10 -7.66 6.48
N ALA A 120 -15.97 -8.30 5.31
CA ALA A 120 -16.74 -9.46 4.93
C ALA A 120 -16.27 -10.71 5.69
N PRO A 121 -17.15 -11.73 5.86
CA PRO A 121 -16.76 -13.01 6.46
C PRO A 121 -15.59 -13.67 5.71
N PRO A 122 -14.74 -14.44 6.42
CA PRO A 122 -13.66 -15.22 5.79
C PRO A 122 -14.19 -16.36 4.91
#